data_AF-A0A1B6NXM5-F1
#
_entry.id   AF-A0A1B6NXM5-F1
#
_cell.length_a   1.000
_cell.length_b   1.000
_cell.length_c   1.000
_cell.angle_alpha   90.00
_cell.angle_beta   90.00
_cell.angle_gamma   90.00
#
_symmetry.space_group_name_H-M   'P 1'
#
loop_
_entity.id
_entity.type
_entity.pdbx_description
1 polymer ?
#
loop_
_entity_poly.entity_id
_entity_poly.type
_entity_poly.pdbx_seq_one_letter_code
_entity_poly.pdbx_strand_id
1 'polypeptide(L)' 'AQAACFGAATVMGLDPKGDGFLAVRTGPGSHYPMIARIHNGDRVGVYGAKGGLDRDQLRPGQRLGWAHRNWLGDFIP' A
#
# COMPACT_ATOMS: atom_id res chain seq x y z
N ALA A 1 -20.26 -2.71 4.34
CA ALA A 1 -19.15 -2.47 5.28
C ALA A 1 -18.24 -1.41 4.66
N GLN A 2 -18.24 -0.21 5.23
CA GLN A 2 -17.55 0.97 4.71
C GLN A 2 -16.05 0.77 4.88
N ALA A 3 -15.32 0.59 3.78
CA ALA A 3 -13.87 0.82 3.79
C ALA A 3 -13.71 2.34 3.92
N ALA A 4 -13.76 2.86 5.14
CA ALA A 4 -13.42 4.25 5.40
C ALA A 4 -11.93 4.42 5.08
N CYS A 5 -11.60 5.32 4.16
CA CYS A 5 -10.22 5.75 4.01
C CYS A 5 -9.81 6.37 5.34
N PHE A 6 -8.83 5.76 6.01
CA PHE A 6 -8.27 6.19 7.27
C PHE A 6 -7.31 7.37 7.08
N GLY A 7 -6.91 7.63 5.84
CA GLY A 7 -6.03 8.72 5.44
C GLY A 7 -5.43 8.49 4.07
N ALA A 8 -4.42 9.27 3.73
CA ALA A 8 -3.55 9.07 2.59
C ALA A 8 -2.09 9.03 3.02
N ALA A 9 -1.26 8.27 2.32
CA ALA A 9 0.18 8.23 2.55
C ALA A 9 0.92 8.37 1.22
N THR A 10 2.18 8.77 1.29
CA THR A 10 3.09 8.82 0.14
C THR A 10 4.02 7.61 0.19
N VAL A 11 4.20 6.93 -0.93
CA VAL A 11 5.14 5.81 -1.01
C VAL A 11 6.55 6.36 -1.02
N MET A 12 7.39 5.91 -0.07
CA MET A 12 8.74 6.41 0.12
C MET A 12 9.69 5.30 0.60
N GLY A 13 10.98 5.47 0.33
CA GLY A 13 12.03 4.58 0.82
C GLY A 13 12.27 3.31 0.01
N LEU A 14 11.52 3.08 -1.08
CA LEU A 14 11.76 1.92 -1.95
C LEU A 14 13.18 1.95 -2.52
N ASP A 15 13.83 0.78 -2.57
CA ASP A 15 15.16 0.62 -3.12
C ASP A 15 15.12 0.71 -4.67
N PRO A 16 15.72 1.75 -5.29
CA PRO A 16 15.75 1.91 -6.74
C PRO A 16 16.67 0.90 -7.45
N LYS A 17 17.55 0.17 -6.73
CA LYS A 17 18.42 -0.87 -7.29
C LYS A 17 17.84 -2.29 -7.16
N GLY A 18 16.84 -2.46 -6.31
CA GLY A 18 16.07 -3.70 -6.16
C GLY A 18 14.82 -3.67 -7.03
N ASP A 19 13.66 -3.94 -6.41
CA ASP A 19 12.39 -3.95 -7.13
C ASP A 19 11.98 -2.53 -7.60
N GLY A 20 12.26 -1.50 -6.81
CA GLY A 20 11.93 -0.10 -7.14
C GLY A 20 10.45 0.27 -7.06
N PHE A 21 9.57 -0.65 -6.63
CA PHE A 21 8.14 -0.42 -6.48
C PHE A 21 7.57 -1.11 -5.24
N LEU A 22 6.50 -0.53 -4.70
CA LEU A 22 5.64 -1.13 -3.71
C LEU A 22 4.64 -2.05 -4.41
N ALA A 23 4.75 -3.36 -4.13
CA ALA A 23 3.85 -4.36 -4.68
C ALA A 23 2.51 -4.36 -3.93
N VAL A 24 1.43 -4.01 -4.63
CA VAL A 24 0.06 -4.14 -4.11
C VAL A 24 -0.52 -5.47 -4.55
N ARG A 25 -0.99 -6.27 -3.59
CA ARG A 25 -1.47 -7.64 -3.78
C ARG A 25 -2.95 -7.79 -3.45
N THR A 26 -3.59 -8.86 -3.91
CA THR A 26 -5.01 -9.12 -3.60
C THR A 26 -5.28 -9.49 -2.14
N GLY A 27 -4.26 -9.94 -1.41
CA GLY A 27 -4.37 -10.33 0.00
C GLY A 27 -3.12 -10.01 0.82
N PRO A 28 -3.18 -10.15 2.15
CA PRO A 28 -2.15 -9.72 3.08
C PRO A 28 -0.88 -10.63 3.12
N GLY A 29 -0.55 -11.31 2.03
CA GLY A 29 0.56 -12.27 1.98
C GLY A 29 1.36 -12.21 0.67
N SER A 30 2.59 -12.73 0.71
CA SER A 30 3.46 -12.86 -0.48
C SER A 30 2.93 -13.87 -1.51
N HIS A 31 2.12 -14.84 -1.08
CA HIS A 31 1.46 -15.82 -1.96
C HIS A 31 0.35 -15.22 -2.83
N TYR A 32 -0.19 -14.06 -2.45
CA TYR A 32 -1.24 -13.42 -3.23
C TYR A 32 -0.65 -12.74 -4.46
N PRO A 33 -1.31 -12.84 -5.63
CA PRO A 33 -0.84 -12.20 -6.84
C PRO A 33 -0.82 -10.68 -6.69
N MET A 34 0.17 -10.05 -7.33
CA MET A 34 0.28 -8.61 -7.41
C MET A 34 -0.72 -8.06 -8.45
N ILE A 35 -1.40 -6.97 -8.09
CA ILE A 35 -2.42 -6.31 -8.91
C ILE A 35 -2.05 -4.88 -9.29
N ALA A 36 -1.09 -4.27 -8.61
CA ALA A 36 -0.55 -2.96 -8.95
C ALA A 36 0.87 -2.77 -8.40
N ARG A 37 1.61 -1.85 -9.04
CA ARG A 37 2.94 -1.38 -8.64
C ARG A 37 2.83 0.12 -8.38
N ILE A 38 3.41 0.59 -7.29
CA ILE A 38 3.41 2.00 -6.91
C ILE A 38 4.85 2.43 -6.69
N HIS A 39 5.24 3.60 -7.17
CA HIS A 39 6.64 4.03 -7.10
C HIS A 39 6.83 5.07 -6.00
N ASN A 40 8.09 5.36 -5.64
CA ASN A 40 8.39 6.42 -4.69
C ASN A 40 7.84 7.76 -5.18
N GLY A 41 7.19 8.50 -4.28
CA GLY A 41 6.53 9.79 -4.56
C GLY A 41 5.06 9.67 -4.92
N ASP A 42 4.55 8.47 -5.22
CA ASP A 42 3.13 8.26 -5.50
C ASP A 42 2.29 8.30 -4.21
N ARG A 43 1.16 9.00 -4.26
CA ARG A 43 0.22 9.10 -3.13
C ARG A 43 -0.86 8.02 -3.21
N VAL A 44 -1.15 7.39 -2.09
CA VAL A 44 -2.10 6.28 -1.97
C VAL A 44 -3.09 6.51 -0.84
N GLY A 45 -4.34 6.10 -1.06
CA GLY A 45 -5.34 6.07 0.01
C GLY A 45 -5.10 4.86 0.92
N VAL A 46 -5.05 5.07 2.22
CA VAL A 46 -4.89 4.04 3.25
C VAL A 46 -6.26 3.75 3.87
N TYR A 47 -6.67 2.48 3.87
CA TYR A 47 -7.97 2.00 4.34
C TYR A 47 -7.86 1.19 5.64
N GLY A 48 -6.66 1.13 6.22
CA GLY A 48 -6.37 0.56 7.54
C GLY A 48 -5.91 -0.90 7.53
N ALA A 49 -5.35 -1.32 8.67
CA ALA A 49 -4.73 -2.63 8.89
C ALA A 49 -5.79 -3.70 9.18
N LYS A 50 -6.46 -4.21 8.14
CA LYS A 50 -7.38 -5.37 8.30
C LYS A 50 -6.68 -6.74 8.20
N GLY A 51 -5.36 -6.77 7.99
CA GLY A 51 -4.66 -7.98 7.51
C GLY A 51 -3.34 -8.29 8.21
N GLY A 52 -3.04 -7.60 9.30
CA GLY A 52 -1.84 -7.84 10.11
C GLY A 52 -1.26 -6.54 10.66
N LEU A 53 -0.19 -6.66 11.44
CA LEU A 53 0.50 -5.51 12.04
C LEU A 53 1.23 -4.69 10.98
N ASP A 54 1.75 -5.30 9.92
CA ASP A 54 2.69 -4.67 8.98
C ASP A 54 2.14 -4.43 7.58
N ARG A 55 0.85 -4.73 7.36
CA ARG A 55 0.18 -4.52 6.07
C ARG A 55 -1.13 -3.76 6.22
N ASP A 56 -1.26 -2.76 5.37
CA ASP A 56 -2.44 -1.94 5.25
C ASP A 56 -3.14 -2.18 3.91
N GLN A 57 -4.47 -2.03 3.92
CA GLN A 57 -5.20 -1.93 2.67
C GLN A 57 -4.93 -0.58 2.03
N LEU A 58 -4.39 -0.62 0.83
CA LEU A 58 -4.13 0.54 -0.01
C LEU A 58 -5.07 0.54 -1.20
N ARG A 59 -5.41 1.73 -1.67
CA ARG A 59 -6.12 1.91 -2.94
C ARG A 59 -5.28 2.73 -3.90
N PRO A 60 -4.37 2.10 -4.67
CA PRO A 60 -3.82 2.72 -5.87
C PRO A 60 -4.94 3.01 -6.87
N GLY A 61 -5.24 4.29 -7.08
CA GLY A 61 -6.30 4.73 -8.00
C GLY A 61 -7.67 4.20 -7.61
N GLN A 62 -8.24 3.32 -8.43
CA GLN A 62 -9.59 2.78 -8.21
C GLN A 62 -9.63 1.39 -7.56
N ARG A 63 -8.50 0.67 -7.47
CA ARG A 63 -8.47 -0.74 -7.04
C ARG A 63 -7.90 -0.87 -5.64
N LEU A 64 -8.60 -1.59 -4.78
CA LEU A 64 -8.18 -1.86 -3.41
C LEU A 64 -7.27 -3.11 -3.37
N GLY A 65 -6.20 -3.05 -2.58
CA GLY A 65 -5.27 -4.15 -2.40
C GLY A 65 -4.45 -3.99 -1.14
N TRP A 66 -3.44 -4.84 -0.97
CA TRP A 66 -2.63 -4.95 0.24
C TRP A 66 -1.18 -4.65 -0.07
N ALA A 67 -0.56 -3.80 0.73
CA ALA A 67 0.88 -3.61 0.64
C ALA A 67 1.50 -3.46 2.03
N HIS A 68 2.82 -3.45 2.06
CA HIS A 68 3.58 -3.31 3.29
C HIS A 68 3.64 -1.84 3.73
N ARG A 69 3.33 -1.58 5.00
CA ARG A 69 3.26 -0.19 5.51
C ARG A 69 4.63 0.47 5.71
N ASN A 70 5.71 -0.31 5.76
CA ASN A 70 7.08 0.23 5.94
C ASN A 70 7.48 1.23 4.86
N TRP A 71 6.84 1.17 3.69
CA TRP A 71 7.13 2.05 2.57
C TRP A 71 6.13 3.21 2.46
N LEU A 72 5.30 3.42 3.49
CA LEU A 72 4.33 4.50 3.56
C LEU A 72 4.88 5.58 4.50
N GLY A 73 5.17 6.75 3.94
CA GLY A 73 5.55 7.95 4.66
C GLY A 73 4.51 9.05 4.51
N ASP A 74 4.71 10.17 5.21
CA ASP A 74 3.87 11.38 5.09
C ASP A 74 2.36 11.06 5.22
N PHE A 75 2.02 10.30 6.27
CA PHE A 75 0.64 9.89 6.52
C PHE A 75 -0.20 11.10 6.95
N ILE A 76 -1.25 11.35 6.18
CA ILE A 76 -2.24 12.41 6.39
C ILE A 76 -3.55 11.73 6.77
N PRO A 77 -4.00 11.84 8.03
CA PRO A 77 -5.27 11.26 8.50
C PRO A 77 -6.50 11.89 7.82
#